data_AF-W1PZW8-F1
#
_entry.id   AF-W1PZW8-F1
#
_cell.length_a   1.000
_cell.length_b   1.000
_cell.length_c   1.000
_cell.angle_alpha   90.00
_cell.angle_beta   90.00
_cell.angle_gamma   90.00
#
_symmetry.space_group_name_H-M   'P 1'
#
loop_
_entity.id
_entity.type
_entity.pdbx_description
1 polymer ?
#
loop_
_entity_poly.entity_id
_entity_poly.type
_entity_poly.pdbx_seq_one_letter_code
_entity_poly.pdbx_strand_id
1 'polypeptide(L)'
;MMNKISGPVLIFGSRIHLPSYDEEGRRVIDDKDDKVSELLRYKIEVKPPKDMSKRVKWMLSVVHEMTVIKAQDHRNHIAKFLNANDIDCDDLDSICVNQNTEILRSNIEEIVVCALITC
;
A
#
# COMPACT_ATOMS: atom_id res chain seq x y z
N MET A 1 -21.24 -2.44 1.71
CA MET A 1 -21.22 -2.15 3.16
C MET A 1 -20.65 -3.36 3.88
N MET A 2 -19.65 -3.20 4.75
CA MET A 2 -19.19 -4.31 5.59
C MET A 2 -20.32 -4.74 6.51
N ASN A 3 -20.77 -5.98 6.38
CA ASN A 3 -21.69 -6.60 7.33
C ASN A 3 -21.06 -6.60 8.73
N LYS A 4 -21.90 -6.61 9.78
CA LYS A 4 -21.45 -6.64 11.17
C LYS A 4 -20.49 -7.83 11.39
N ILE A 5 -19.24 -7.54 11.74
CA ILE A 5 -18.25 -8.56 12.06
C ILE A 5 -18.67 -9.20 13.40
N SER A 6 -18.94 -10.50 13.40
CA SER A 6 -19.35 -11.25 14.58
C SER A 6 -18.20 -12.14 15.08
N GLY A 7 -18.05 -12.26 16.40
CA GLY A 7 -16.99 -13.04 17.04
C GLY A 7 -15.77 -12.21 17.49
N PRO A 8 -14.72 -12.88 17.99
CA PRO A 8 -13.48 -12.20 18.38
C PRO A 8 -12.80 -11.52 17.19
N VAL A 9 -12.47 -10.24 17.34
CA VAL A 9 -11.81 -9.43 16.30
C VAL A 9 -10.41 -9.05 16.73
N LEU A 10 -9.42 -9.29 15.88
CA LEU A 10 -8.04 -8.83 16.05
C LEU A 10 -7.78 -7.68 15.07
N ILE A 11 -7.38 -6.53 15.59
CA ILE A 11 -7.09 -5.33 14.81
C ILE A 11 -5.58 -5.14 14.76
N PHE A 12 -5.03 -5.10 13.54
CA PHE A 12 -3.64 -4.73 13.30
C PHE A 12 -3.57 -3.32 12.72
N GLY A 13 -2.60 -2.55 13.20
CA GLY A 13 -2.24 -1.25 12.65
C GLY A 13 -0.72 -1.16 12.53
N SER A 14 -0.24 -0.50 11.49
CA SER A 14 1.17 -0.22 11.29
C SER A 14 1.35 1.25 10.95
N ARG A 15 2.41 1.86 11.48
CA ARG A 15 2.83 3.20 11.07
C ARG A 15 4.33 3.23 10.86
N ILE A 16 4.78 4.06 9.93
CA ILE A 16 6.19 4.37 9.76
C ILE A 16 6.45 5.66 10.53
N HIS A 17 7.24 5.58 11.61
CA HIS A 17 7.65 6.77 12.34
C HIS A 17 8.76 7.48 11.56
N LEU A 18 8.40 8.34 10.61
CA LEU A 18 9.34 9.23 9.96
C LEU A 18 9.59 10.44 10.87
N PRO A 19 10.83 10.76 11.23
CA PRO A 19 11.11 11.99 11.95
C PRO A 19 10.81 13.18 11.03
N SER A 20 9.80 13.97 11.38
CA SER A 20 9.53 15.28 10.79
C SER A 20 10.33 16.34 11.52
N TYR A 21 10.91 17.27 10.76
CA TYR A 21 11.64 18.42 11.29
C TYR A 21 10.99 19.71 10.79
N ASP A 22 10.94 20.74 11.64
CA ASP A 22 10.56 22.09 11.21
C ASP A 22 11.68 22.74 10.38
N GLU A 23 11.44 23.95 9.87
CA GLU A 23 12.41 24.70 9.06
C GLU A 23 13.71 24.98 9.84
N GLU A 24 13.66 24.98 11.18
CA GLU A 24 14.81 25.13 12.08
C GLU A 24 15.47 23.79 12.45
N GLY A 25 15.04 22.66 11.87
CA GLY A 25 15.62 21.35 12.12
C GLY A 25 15.25 20.73 13.48
N ARG A 26 14.24 21.25 14.18
CA ARG A 26 13.72 20.65 15.42
C ARG A 26 12.68 19.59 15.08
N ARG A 27 12.69 18.51 15.85
CA ARG A 27 11.75 17.40 15.66
C ARG A 27 10.33 17.86 15.98
N VAL A 28 9.45 17.81 14.99
CA VAL A 28 8.01 18.03 15.18
C VAL A 28 7.41 16.73 15.73
N ILE A 29 6.73 16.84 16.87
CA ILE A 29 5.96 15.74 17.46
C ILE A 29 4.53 15.90 16.94
N ASP A 30 4.03 14.91 16.21
CA ASP A 30 2.65 14.91 15.75
C ASP A 30 1.74 14.40 16.87
N ASP A 31 1.08 15.34 17.56
CA ASP A 31 0.18 15.05 18.68
C ASP A 31 -1.16 14.40 18.25
N LYS A 32 -1.46 14.35 16.93
CA LYS A 32 -2.71 13.72 16.44
C LYS A 32 -2.73 12.20 16.59
N ASP A 33 -1.56 11.60 16.83
CA ASP A 33 -1.35 10.16 16.89
C ASP A 33 -1.68 9.52 18.25
N ASP A 34 -1.91 10.33 19.29
CA ASP A 34 -2.09 9.83 20.65
C ASP A 34 -3.44 9.12 20.86
N LYS A 35 -4.53 9.63 20.25
CA LYS A 35 -5.86 9.03 20.40
C LYS A 35 -5.98 7.63 19.76
N VAL A 36 -5.33 7.42 18.61
CA VAL A 36 -5.30 6.09 17.97
C VAL A 36 -4.36 5.16 18.72
N SER A 37 -3.26 5.71 19.22
CA SER A 37 -2.30 5.01 20.07
C SER A 37 -2.91 4.53 21.40
N GLU A 38 -3.90 5.22 21.94
CA GLU A 38 -4.65 4.82 23.14
C GLU A 38 -5.59 3.63 22.88
N LEU A 39 -6.13 3.53 21.67
CA LEU A 39 -7.03 2.43 21.27
C LEU A 39 -6.27 1.12 21.05
N LEU A 40 -5.01 1.19 20.61
CA LEU A 40 -4.16 0.04 20.33
C LEU A 40 -3.22 -0.24 21.51
N ARG A 41 -3.71 -1.04 22.46
CA ARG A 41 -3.01 -1.37 23.71
C ARG A 41 -1.66 -2.08 23.53
N TYR A 42 -1.45 -2.76 22.41
CA TYR A 42 -0.23 -3.50 22.13
C TYR A 42 0.56 -2.84 21.01
N LYS A 43 1.72 -2.28 21.37
CA LYS A 43 2.66 -1.66 20.43
C LYS A 43 3.87 -2.56 20.27
N ILE A 44 4.18 -2.93 19.02
CA ILE A 44 5.37 -3.69 18.67
C ILE A 44 6.30 -2.75 17.89
N GLU A 45 7.48 -2.48 18.46
CA GLU A 45 8.50 -1.69 17.77
C GLU A 45 9.35 -2.62 16.89
N VAL A 46 9.24 -2.47 15.56
CA VAL A 46 10.04 -3.24 14.60
C VAL A 46 11.38 -2.55 14.37
N LYS A 47 12.44 -3.08 14.97
CA LYS A 47 13.81 -2.57 14.80
C LYS A 47 14.58 -3.33 13.72
N PRO A 48 15.45 -2.66 12.96
CA PRO A 48 16.36 -3.35 12.04
C PRO A 48 17.31 -4.28 12.81
N PRO A 49 17.77 -5.39 12.19
CA PRO A 49 18.76 -6.28 12.79
C PRO A 49 20.03 -5.53 13.23
N LYS A 50 20.58 -5.89 14.39
CA LYS A 50 21.80 -5.27 14.92
C LYS A 50 23.02 -5.57 14.05
N ASP A 51 23.15 -6.82 13.62
CA ASP A 51 24.24 -7.27 12.76
C ASP A 51 24.16 -6.63 11.36
N MET A 52 25.28 -6.09 10.88
CA MET A 52 25.34 -5.34 9.63
C MET A 52 24.99 -6.20 8.41
N SER A 53 25.47 -7.44 8.35
CA SER A 53 25.18 -8.34 7.22
C SER A 53 23.69 -8.70 7.17
N LYS A 54 23.10 -8.99 8.34
CA LYS A 54 21.67 -9.27 8.47
C LYS A 54 20.82 -8.03 8.18
N ARG A 55 21.29 -6.84 8.54
CA ARG A 55 20.62 -5.57 8.23
C ARG A 55 20.54 -5.29 6.74
N VAL A 56 21.64 -5.47 6.01
CA VAL A 56 21.65 -5.30 4.54
C VAL A 56 20.67 -6.27 3.89
N LYS A 57 20.71 -7.56 4.30
CA LYS A 57 19.77 -8.57 3.79
C LYS A 57 18.31 -8.22 4.11
N TRP A 58 18.03 -7.80 5.34
CA TRP A 58 16.70 -7.36 5.77
C TRP A 58 16.20 -6.18 4.95
N MET A 59 17.04 -5.15 4.74
CA MET A 59 16.69 -3.97 3.95
C MET A 59 16.36 -4.34 2.51
N LEU A 60 17.17 -5.19 1.87
CA LEU A 60 16.90 -5.67 0.51
C LEU A 60 15.57 -6.44 0.43
N SER A 61 15.26 -7.29 1.42
CA SER A 61 13.97 -8.00 1.51
C SER A 61 12.81 -7.02 1.60
N VAL A 62 12.89 -6.04 2.50
CA VAL A 62 11.84 -5.04 2.69
C VAL A 62 11.59 -4.22 1.42
N VAL A 63 12.65 -3.78 0.74
CA VAL A 63 12.52 -3.03 -0.53
C VAL A 63 11.87 -3.89 -1.62
N HIS A 64 12.29 -5.15 -1.74
CA HIS A 64 11.71 -6.08 -2.70
C HIS A 64 10.22 -6.33 -2.41
N GLU A 65 9.86 -6.63 -1.16
CA GLU A 65 8.48 -6.85 -0.73
C GLU A 65 7.61 -5.61 -0.95
N MET A 66 8.11 -4.40 -0.65
CA MET A 66 7.40 -3.15 -0.95
C MET A 66 7.11 -2.99 -2.44
N THR A 67 8.02 -3.44 -3.30
CA THR A 67 7.86 -3.35 -4.76
C THR A 67 6.74 -4.29 -5.23
N VAL A 68 6.72 -5.52 -4.70
CA VAL A 68 5.67 -6.51 -4.98
C VAL A 68 4.31 -6.02 -4.48
N ILE A 69 4.24 -5.46 -3.27
CA ILE A 69 2.99 -4.93 -2.69
C ILE A 69 2.45 -3.77 -3.54
N LYS A 70 3.30 -2.81 -3.93
CA LYS A 70 2.89 -1.69 -4.79
C LYS A 70 2.33 -2.17 -6.12
N ALA A 71 2.98 -3.15 -6.73
CA ALA A 71 2.51 -3.73 -7.98
C ALA A 71 1.12 -4.36 -7.86
N GLN A 72 0.90 -5.12 -6.78
CA GLN A 72 -0.40 -5.71 -6.53
C GLN A 72 -1.45 -4.63 -6.26
N ASP A 73 -1.10 -3.56 -5.54
CA ASP A 73 -2.01 -2.44 -5.33
C ASP A 73 -2.44 -1.77 -6.65
N HIS A 74 -1.50 -1.61 -7.60
CA HIS A 74 -1.83 -1.09 -8.93
C HIS A 74 -2.77 -2.02 -9.69
N ARG A 75 -2.53 -3.34 -9.66
CA ARG A 75 -3.45 -4.32 -10.25
C ARG A 75 -4.81 -4.27 -9.60
N ASN A 76 -4.87 -4.19 -8.27
CA ASN A 76 -6.12 -4.06 -7.53
C ASN A 76 -6.88 -2.79 -7.90
N HIS A 77 -6.17 -1.68 -8.12
CA HIS A 77 -6.77 -0.43 -8.56
C HIS A 77 -7.36 -0.55 -9.98
N ILE A 78 -6.60 -1.12 -10.91
CA ILE A 78 -7.06 -1.38 -12.28
C ILE A 78 -8.28 -2.32 -12.27
N ALA A 79 -8.21 -3.44 -11.55
CA ALA A 79 -9.31 -4.41 -11.44
C ALA A 79 -10.59 -3.76 -10.89
N LYS A 80 -10.47 -2.91 -9.86
CA LYS A 80 -11.61 -2.15 -9.32
C LYS A 80 -12.21 -1.23 -10.38
N PHE A 81 -11.36 -0.55 -11.15
CA PHE A 81 -11.81 0.39 -12.17
C PHE A 81 -12.52 -0.33 -13.32
N LEU A 82 -11.95 -1.45 -13.81
CA LEU A 82 -12.55 -2.27 -14.87
C LEU A 82 -13.90 -2.85 -14.44
N ASN A 83 -13.97 -3.45 -13.25
CA ASN A 83 -15.21 -4.01 -12.70
C ASN A 83 -16.30 -2.93 -12.51
N ALA A 84 -15.93 -1.71 -12.12
CA ALA A 84 -16.88 -0.59 -12.02
C ALA A 84 -17.48 -0.17 -13.38
N ASN A 85 -16.85 -0.56 -14.49
CA ASN A 85 -17.32 -0.34 -15.86
C ASN A 85 -17.83 -1.63 -16.53
N ASP A 86 -18.10 -2.69 -15.75
CA ASP A 86 -18.58 -4.00 -16.24
C ASP A 86 -17.63 -4.67 -17.25
N ILE A 87 -16.33 -4.39 -17.13
CA ILE A 87 -15.26 -5.00 -17.95
C ILE A 87 -14.56 -6.07 -17.13
N ASP A 88 -14.64 -7.32 -17.60
CA ASP A 88 -13.86 -8.43 -17.05
C ASP A 88 -12.51 -8.56 -17.76
N CYS A 89 -11.45 -8.85 -17.00
CA CYS A 89 -10.08 -8.94 -17.53
C CYS A 89 -9.31 -10.05 -16.81
N ASP A 90 -9.50 -11.28 -17.28
CA ASP A 90 -8.87 -12.49 -16.75
C ASP A 90 -7.34 -12.47 -16.85
N ASP A 91 -6.81 -11.78 -17.86
CA ASP A 91 -5.38 -11.73 -18.14
C ASP A 91 -4.65 -10.59 -17.39
N LEU A 92 -5.30 -9.88 -16.47
CA LEU A 92 -4.69 -8.75 -15.76
C LEU A 92 -3.40 -9.14 -15.00
N ASP A 93 -3.33 -10.38 -14.54
CA ASP A 93 -2.15 -10.94 -13.87
C ASP A 93 -0.95 -11.19 -14.80
N SER A 94 -1.20 -11.28 -16.11
CA SER A 94 -0.16 -11.43 -17.14
C SER A 94 0.64 -10.14 -17.37
N ILE A 95 0.11 -9.00 -16.91
CA ILE A 95 0.75 -7.69 -17.09
C ILE A 95 1.99 -7.58 -16.18
N CYS A 96 3.14 -7.33 -16.82
CA CYS A 96 4.42 -7.21 -16.13
C CYS A 96 4.44 -6.03 -15.13
N VAL A 97 4.73 -6.38 -13.88
CA VAL A 97 4.65 -5.59 -12.65
C VAL A 97 5.54 -4.34 -12.63
N ASN A 98 6.63 -4.32 -13.39
CA ASN A 98 7.69 -3.34 -13.12
C ASN A 98 7.59 -2.04 -13.92
N GLN A 99 6.95 -2.05 -15.09
CA GLN A 99 6.89 -0.89 -16.00
C GLN A 99 5.47 -0.60 -16.48
N ASN A 100 4.69 -1.64 -16.78
CA ASN A 100 3.41 -1.45 -17.44
C ASN A 100 2.31 -1.07 -16.45
N THR A 101 2.35 -1.58 -15.22
CA THR A 101 1.27 -1.36 -14.24
C THR A 101 1.14 0.09 -13.78
N GLU A 102 2.23 0.85 -13.68
CA GLU A 102 2.14 2.28 -13.31
C GLU A 102 1.55 3.13 -14.43
N ILE A 103 2.02 2.91 -15.66
CA ILE A 103 1.52 3.61 -16.85
C ILE A 103 0.04 3.27 -17.07
N LEU A 104 -0.33 2.00 -16.92
CA LEU A 104 -1.72 1.57 -17.02
C LEU A 104 -2.56 2.20 -15.90
N ARG A 105 -2.06 2.21 -14.66
CA ARG A 105 -2.75 2.83 -13.53
C ARG A 105 -3.02 4.32 -13.77
N SER A 106 -2.07 5.06 -14.33
CA SER A 106 -2.24 6.49 -14.56
C SER A 106 -3.17 6.83 -15.72
N ASN A 107 -3.39 5.90 -16.66
CA ASN A 107 -4.16 6.13 -17.89
C ASN A 107 -5.40 5.25 -18.00
N ILE A 108 -5.76 4.50 -16.94
CA ILE A 108 -6.83 3.49 -17.03
C ILE A 108 -8.18 4.09 -17.42
N GLU A 109 -8.47 5.32 -16.98
CA GLU A 109 -9.69 6.03 -17.32
C GLU A 109 -9.79 6.29 -18.83
N GLU A 110 -8.72 6.82 -19.44
CA GLU A 110 -8.66 7.09 -20.88
C GLU A 110 -8.74 5.80 -21.70
N ILE A 111 -8.05 4.76 -21.26
CA ILE A 111 -8.05 3.44 -21.92
C ILE A 111 -9.47 2.86 -21.95
N VAL A 112 -10.19 2.91 -20.83
CA VAL A 112 -11.56 2.38 -20.74
C VAL A 112 -12.53 3.22 -21.56
N VAL A 113 -12.41 4.56 -21.53
CA VAL A 113 -13.22 5.43 -22.38
C VAL A 113 -13.00 5.11 -23.86
N CYS A 114 -11.74 4.89 -24.28
CA CYS A 114 -11.44 4.45 -25.65
C CYS A 114 -12.08 3.08 -25.95
N ALA A 115 -11.95 2.10 -25.07
CA ALA A 115 -12.51 0.76 -25.27
C ALA A 115 -14.04 0.77 -25.44
N LEU A 116 -14.75 1.58 -24.65
CA LEU A 116 -16.20 1.71 -24.70
C LEU A 116 -16.71 2.48 -25.92
N ILE A 117 -15.93 3.44 -26.45
CA ILE A 117 -16.31 4.24 -27.62
C ILE A 117 -16.03 3.48 -28.94
N THR A 118 -15.09 2.55 -28.94
CA THR A 118 -14.64 1.86 -30.16
C THR A 118 -15.39 0.53 -30.43
N CYS A 119 -16.35 0.14 -29.59
CA CYS A 119 -17.26 -1.00 -29.77
C CYS A 119 -18.69 -0.52 -30.02
#